data_AF-A0A452XFT9-F1
#
_entry.id   AF-A0A452XFT9-F1
#
_cell.length_a   1.000
_cell.length_b   1.000
_cell.length_c   1.000
_cell.angle_alpha   90.00
_cell.angle_beta   90.00
_cell.angle_gamma   90.00
#
_symmetry.space_group_name_H-M   'P 1'
#
loop_
_entity.id
_entity.type
_entity.pdbx_description
1 polymer ?
#
loop_
_entity_poly.entity_id
_entity_poly.type
_entity_poly.pdbx_seq_one_letter_code
_entity_poly.pdbx_strand_id
1 'polypeptide(L)'
;MKFEKGLSTATLLSNEVKCKQVALLERDILLKNLKSVLESLRGQVAGKYKDEFEESVSMVDILAVQLSKRENELLQQKTEVTRIATSLKLLLKMVGELLTKNELMHAWRLKMLELLYKEFKKYFKRKRTVHKELESSNRSSC
;
A
#
# COMPACT_ATOMS: atom_id res chain seq x y z
N MET A 1 -0.69 9.23 -18.41
CA MET A 1 -1.49 8.13 -19.01
C MET A 1 -1.59 6.84 -18.19
N LYS A 2 -0.71 6.52 -17.20
CA LYS A 2 -0.89 5.34 -16.31
C LYS A 2 -1.68 5.64 -15.02
N PHE A 3 -1.50 6.81 -14.42
CA PHE A 3 -2.15 7.18 -13.15
C PHE A 3 -3.68 7.32 -13.30
N GLU A 4 -4.15 8.05 -14.31
CA GLU A 4 -5.58 8.19 -14.64
C GLU A 4 -6.28 6.83 -14.84
N LYS A 5 -5.63 5.90 -15.55
CA LYS A 5 -6.14 4.53 -15.73
C LYS A 5 -6.20 3.75 -14.42
N GLY A 6 -5.21 3.93 -13.54
CA GLY A 6 -5.22 3.35 -12.20
C GLY A 6 -6.33 3.92 -11.32
N LEU A 7 -6.57 5.23 -11.40
CA LEU A 7 -7.61 5.91 -10.64
C LEU A 7 -9.02 5.51 -11.10
N SER A 8 -9.25 5.38 -12.42
CA SER A 8 -10.54 4.90 -12.93
C SER A 8 -10.78 3.44 -12.52
N THR A 9 -9.76 2.59 -12.58
CA THR A 9 -9.83 1.19 -12.13
C THR A 9 -10.14 1.10 -10.64
N ALA A 10 -9.49 1.92 -9.81
CA ALA A 10 -9.75 1.97 -8.36
C ALA A 10 -11.19 2.41 -8.05
N THR A 11 -11.73 3.35 -8.83
CA THR A 11 -13.12 3.80 -8.69
C THR A 11 -14.11 2.69 -9.06
N LEU A 12 -13.86 1.97 -10.16
CA LEU A 12 -14.69 0.82 -10.57
C LEU A 12 -14.69 -0.28 -9.51
N LEU A 13 -13.51 -0.65 -9.01
CA LEU A 13 -13.37 -1.64 -7.94
C LEU A 13 -14.06 -1.19 -6.64
N SER A 14 -13.98 0.10 -6.30
CA SER A 14 -14.69 0.67 -5.14
C SER A 14 -16.20 0.54 -5.27
N ASN A 15 -16.75 0.82 -6.45
CA ASN A 15 -18.18 0.65 -6.72
C ASN A 15 -18.57 -0.83 -6.71
N GLU A 16 -17.77 -1.71 -7.29
CA GLU A 16 -18.00 -3.16 -7.27
C GLU A 16 -18.03 -3.70 -5.82
N VAL A 17 -17.12 -3.25 -4.96
CA VAL A 17 -17.11 -3.60 -3.53
C VAL A 17 -18.40 -3.15 -2.84
N LYS A 18 -18.90 -1.94 -3.12
CA LYS A 18 -20.17 -1.45 -2.57
C LYS A 18 -21.36 -2.29 -3.04
N CYS A 19 -21.44 -2.59 -4.34
CA CYS A 19 -22.49 -3.44 -4.90
C CYS A 19 -22.48 -4.83 -4.27
N LYS A 20 -21.31 -5.45 -4.10
CA LYS A 20 -21.16 -6.75 -3.43
C LYS A 20 -21.59 -6.69 -1.97
N GLN A 21 -21.29 -5.61 -1.25
CA GLN A 21 -21.71 -5.42 0.13
C GLN A 21 -23.24 -5.38 0.26
N VAL A 22 -23.93 -4.66 -0.64
CA VAL A 22 -25.41 -4.60 -0.67
C VAL A 22 -26.00 -5.98 -0.98
N ALA A 23 -25.45 -6.68 -1.98
CA ALA A 23 -25.91 -8.01 -2.35
C ALA A 23 -25.74 -9.05 -1.22
N LEU A 24 -24.69 -8.92 -0.39
CA LEU A 24 -24.50 -9.77 0.79
C LEU A 24 -25.59 -9.54 1.85
N LEU A 25 -25.97 -8.29 2.10
CA LEU A 25 -27.05 -7.97 3.04
C LEU A 25 -28.41 -8.50 2.54
N GLU A 26 -28.68 -8.36 1.25
CA GLU A 26 -29.90 -8.89 0.63
C GLU A 26 -29.95 -10.42 0.66
N ARG A 27 -28.81 -11.09 0.44
CA ARG A 27 -28.66 -12.54 0.54
C ARG A 27 -29.04 -13.07 1.92
N ASP A 28 -28.61 -12.41 2.99
CA ASP A 28 -28.91 -12.86 4.36
C ASP A 28 -30.39 -12.72 4.70
N ILE A 29 -31.01 -11.63 4.24
CA ILE A 29 -32.46 -11.44 4.35
C ILE A 29 -33.19 -12.53 3.56
N LEU A 30 -32.75 -12.82 2.33
CA LEU A 30 -33.38 -13.83 1.48
C LEU A 30 -33.26 -15.25 2.07
N LEU A 31 -32.11 -15.63 2.60
CA LEU A 31 -31.91 -16.93 3.26
C LEU A 31 -32.78 -17.07 4.51
N LYS A 32 -32.87 -16.01 5.32
CA LYS A 32 -33.75 -15.99 6.49
C LYS A 32 -35.21 -16.14 6.10
N ASN A 33 -35.65 -15.44 5.06
CA ASN A 33 -37.02 -15.53 4.56
C ASN A 33 -37.32 -16.92 3.99
N LEU A 34 -36.39 -17.48 3.20
CA LEU A 34 -36.51 -18.84 2.67
C LEU A 34 -36.67 -19.86 3.80
N LYS A 35 -35.80 -19.80 4.83
CA LYS A 35 -35.92 -20.66 6.01
C LYS A 35 -37.27 -20.49 6.71
N SER A 36 -37.71 -19.25 6.91
CA SER A 36 -39.01 -18.97 7.55
C SER A 36 -40.19 -19.55 6.78
N VAL A 37 -40.16 -19.47 5.44
CA VAL A 37 -41.20 -20.05 4.58
C VAL A 37 -41.18 -21.56 4.67
N LEU A 38 -40.00 -22.19 4.61
CA LEU A 38 -39.86 -23.63 4.75
C LEU A 38 -40.35 -24.13 6.12
N GLU A 39 -39.98 -23.46 7.21
CA GLU A 39 -40.47 -23.83 8.54
C GLU A 39 -42.00 -23.70 8.67
N SER A 40 -42.61 -22.71 8.00
CA SER A 40 -44.07 -22.53 8.00
C SER A 40 -44.81 -23.63 7.22
N LEU A 41 -44.15 -24.24 6.23
CA LEU A 41 -44.69 -25.32 5.41
C LEU A 41 -44.40 -26.71 5.99
N ARG A 42 -43.48 -26.83 6.95
CA ARG A 42 -43.01 -28.11 7.49
C ARG A 42 -44.11 -29.01 8.03
N GLY A 43 -45.11 -28.45 8.70
CA GLY A 43 -46.27 -29.20 9.21
C GLY A 43 -47.32 -29.54 8.13
N GLN A 44 -47.23 -28.95 6.94
CA GLN A 44 -48.19 -29.12 5.84
C GLN A 44 -47.74 -30.21 4.86
N VAL A 45 -46.45 -30.57 4.87
CA VAL A 45 -45.88 -31.60 3.98
C VAL A 45 -45.93 -32.96 4.66
N ALA A 46 -46.57 -33.93 4.01
CA ALA A 46 -46.76 -35.29 4.52
C ALA A 46 -46.57 -36.35 3.42
N GLY A 47 -46.50 -37.61 3.84
CA GLY A 47 -46.35 -38.75 2.93
C GLY A 47 -44.98 -38.77 2.26
N LYS A 48 -44.94 -39.18 0.99
CA LYS A 48 -43.70 -39.46 0.25
C LYS A 48 -42.76 -38.26 0.06
N TYR A 49 -43.23 -37.02 0.26
CA TYR A 49 -42.41 -35.81 0.06
C TYR A 49 -41.79 -35.27 1.36
N LYS A 50 -42.08 -35.89 2.51
CA LYS A 50 -41.65 -35.38 3.81
C LYS A 50 -40.12 -35.37 3.94
N ASP A 51 -39.47 -36.46 3.53
CA ASP A 51 -38.02 -36.60 3.70
C ASP A 51 -37.24 -35.65 2.78
N GLU A 52 -37.66 -35.51 1.52
CA GLU A 52 -37.09 -34.55 0.55
C GLU A 52 -37.27 -33.09 1.02
N PHE A 53 -38.39 -32.81 1.68
CA PHE A 53 -38.65 -31.50 2.26
C PHE A 53 -37.72 -31.22 3.44
N GLU A 54 -37.58 -32.16 4.37
CA GLU A 54 -36.63 -32.05 5.48
C GLU A 54 -35.18 -31.91 5.01
N GLU A 55 -34.80 -32.62 3.93
CA GLU A 55 -33.50 -32.44 3.28
C GLU A 55 -33.35 -31.01 2.74
N SER A 56 -34.38 -30.45 2.10
CA SER A 56 -34.36 -29.08 1.59
C SER A 56 -34.21 -28.05 2.72
N VAL A 57 -34.85 -28.26 3.88
CA VAL A 57 -34.64 -27.42 5.08
C VAL A 57 -33.19 -27.50 5.55
N SER A 58 -32.65 -28.71 5.64
CA SER A 58 -31.25 -28.96 6.03
C SER A 58 -30.26 -28.33 5.05
N MET A 59 -30.51 -28.38 3.74
CA MET A 59 -29.68 -27.73 2.74
C MET A 59 -29.61 -26.21 2.93
N VAL A 60 -30.72 -25.56 3.30
CA VAL A 60 -30.72 -24.11 3.60
C VAL A 60 -29.85 -23.79 4.83
N ASP A 61 -29.88 -24.64 5.86
CA ASP A 61 -29.02 -24.48 7.03
C ASP A 61 -27.54 -24.67 6.71
N ILE A 62 -27.21 -25.68 5.90
CA ILE A 62 -25.85 -25.92 5.42
C ILE A 62 -25.34 -24.71 4.62
N LEU A 63 -26.16 -24.20 3.70
CA LEU A 63 -25.81 -23.03 2.89
C LEU A 63 -25.59 -21.78 3.74
N ALA A 64 -26.44 -21.54 4.75
CA ALA A 64 -26.28 -20.40 5.66
C ALA A 64 -24.94 -20.45 6.41
N VAL A 65 -24.55 -21.63 6.92
CA VAL A 65 -23.26 -21.82 7.61
C VAL A 65 -22.08 -21.62 6.64
N GLN A 66 -22.14 -22.22 5.46
CA GLN A 66 -21.07 -22.10 4.45
C GLN A 66 -20.85 -20.65 4.00
N LEU A 67 -21.94 -19.91 3.76
CA LEU A 67 -21.88 -18.52 3.33
C LEU A 67 -21.35 -17.60 4.44
N SER A 68 -21.76 -17.80 5.69
CA SER A 68 -21.24 -17.06 6.84
C SER A 68 -19.73 -17.29 7.04
N LYS A 69 -19.29 -18.55 6.93
CA LYS A 69 -17.86 -18.89 6.99
C LYS A 69 -17.07 -18.16 5.91
N ARG A 70 -17.52 -18.23 4.66
CA ARG A 70 -16.86 -17.57 3.53
C ARG A 70 -16.81 -16.05 3.67
N GLU A 71 -17.85 -15.44 4.24
CA GLU A 71 -17.87 -14.01 4.52
C GLU A 71 -16.84 -13.61 5.57
N ASN A 72 -16.71 -14.39 6.65
CA ASN A 72 -15.69 -14.16 7.67
C ASN A 72 -14.28 -14.28 7.11
N GLU A 73 -14.02 -15.27 6.25
CA GLU A 73 -12.74 -15.43 5.55
C GLU A 73 -12.42 -14.21 4.67
N LEU A 74 -13.41 -13.71 3.91
CA LEU A 74 -13.25 -12.51 3.08
C LEU A 74 -13.01 -11.25 3.92
N LEU A 75 -13.71 -11.10 5.05
CA LEU A 75 -13.51 -10.00 5.97
C LEU A 75 -12.08 -10.01 6.52
N GLN A 76 -11.60 -11.17 6.96
CA GLN A 76 -10.23 -11.35 7.43
C GLN A 76 -9.22 -10.99 6.34
N GLN A 77 -9.38 -11.50 5.12
CA GLN A 77 -8.52 -11.15 3.98
C GLN A 77 -8.51 -9.64 3.70
N LYS A 78 -9.68 -8.98 3.73
CA LYS A 78 -9.81 -7.52 3.56
C LYS A 78 -9.02 -6.77 4.61
N THR A 79 -9.07 -7.20 5.88
CA THR A 79 -8.30 -6.56 6.96
C THR A 79 -6.79 -6.71 6.75
N GLU A 80 -6.34 -7.88 6.33
CA GLU A 80 -4.92 -8.15 6.11
C GLU A 80 -4.38 -7.36 4.91
N VAL A 81 -5.13 -7.31 3.80
CA VAL A 81 -4.78 -6.47 2.64
C VAL A 81 -4.69 -5.00 3.04
N THR A 82 -5.62 -4.52 3.88
CA THR A 82 -5.61 -3.13 4.37
C THR A 82 -4.36 -2.86 5.21
N ARG A 83 -3.99 -3.79 6.09
CA ARG A 83 -2.77 -3.70 6.92
C ARG A 83 -1.49 -3.69 6.09
N ILE A 84 -1.42 -4.51 5.03
CA ILE A 84 -0.28 -4.54 4.11
C ILE A 84 -0.21 -3.22 3.33
N ALA A 85 -1.33 -2.72 2.82
CA ALA A 85 -1.39 -1.47 2.07
C ALA A 85 -0.93 -0.26 2.91
N THR A 86 -1.33 -0.17 4.18
CA THR A 86 -0.88 0.90 5.07
C THR A 86 0.62 0.80 5.36
N SER A 87 1.12 -0.41 5.60
CA SER A 87 2.54 -0.68 5.83
C SER A 87 3.40 -0.30 4.61
N LEU A 88 2.97 -0.68 3.40
CA LEU A 88 3.64 -0.31 2.16
C LEU A 88 3.66 1.21 1.95
N LYS A 89 2.57 1.90 2.25
CA LYS A 89 2.48 3.37 2.13
C LYS A 89 3.46 4.06 3.07
N LEU A 90 3.61 3.55 4.29
CA LEU A 90 4.58 4.04 5.27
C LEU A 90 6.03 3.81 4.80
N LEU A 91 6.35 2.59 4.37
CA LEU A 91 7.68 2.25 3.85
C LEU A 91 8.05 3.13 2.66
N LEU A 92 7.11 3.36 1.73
CA LEU A 92 7.35 4.22 0.57
C LEU A 92 7.69 5.66 0.99
N LYS A 93 6.98 6.20 1.98
CA LYS A 93 7.26 7.52 2.55
C LYS A 93 8.66 7.57 3.18
N MET A 94 9.00 6.58 4.00
CA MET A 94 10.31 6.51 4.66
C MET A 94 11.46 6.41 3.65
N VAL A 95 11.31 5.59 2.61
CA VAL A 95 12.32 5.46 1.54
C VAL A 95 12.49 6.79 0.80
N GLY A 96 11.40 7.49 0.49
CA GLY A 96 11.45 8.81 -0.13
C GLY A 96 12.21 9.83 0.73
N GLU A 97 11.95 9.88 2.04
CA GLU A 97 12.67 10.76 2.97
C GLU A 97 14.16 10.41 3.12
N LEU A 98 14.50 9.11 3.09
CA LEU A 98 15.90 8.68 3.15
C LEU A 98 16.66 9.10 1.89
N LEU A 99 16.04 8.96 0.72
CA LEU A 99 16.64 9.33 -0.56
C LEU A 99 16.95 10.82 -0.60
N THR A 100 15.99 11.68 -0.23
CA THR A 100 16.20 13.14 -0.22
C THR A 100 17.27 13.55 0.78
N LYS A 101 17.30 12.94 1.98
CA LYS A 101 18.40 13.16 2.94
C LYS A 101 19.75 12.77 2.37
N ASN A 102 19.84 11.63 1.68
CA ASN A 102 21.09 11.17 1.08
C ASN A 102 21.57 12.11 -0.03
N GLU A 103 20.67 12.55 -0.91
CA GLU A 103 20.98 13.54 -1.97
C GLU A 103 21.51 14.84 -1.38
N LEU A 104 20.85 15.37 -0.34
CA LEU A 104 21.31 16.56 0.37
C LEU A 104 22.70 16.33 0.98
N MET A 105 22.93 15.21 1.67
CA MET A 105 24.25 14.90 2.24
C MET A 105 25.34 14.85 1.18
N HIS A 106 25.08 14.26 0.01
CA HIS A 106 26.04 14.25 -1.09
C HIS A 106 26.32 15.66 -1.63
N ALA A 107 25.30 16.50 -1.79
CA ALA A 107 25.46 17.88 -2.22
C ALA A 107 26.32 18.70 -1.24
N TRP A 108 26.08 18.55 0.07
CA TRP A 108 26.89 19.20 1.11
C TRP A 108 28.36 18.76 1.08
N ARG A 109 28.61 17.45 0.92
CA ARG A 109 29.97 16.90 0.81
C ARG A 109 30.70 17.46 -0.41
N LEU A 110 30.04 17.51 -1.57
CA LEU A 110 30.61 18.10 -2.79
C LEU A 110 30.94 19.58 -2.60
N LYS A 111 30.04 20.34 -1.96
CA LYS A 111 30.28 21.76 -1.71
C LYS A 111 31.47 21.99 -0.78
N MET A 112 31.60 21.17 0.26
CA MET A 112 32.73 21.21 1.19
C MET A 112 34.06 20.94 0.47
N LEU A 113 34.10 19.92 -0.38
CA LEU A 113 35.28 19.61 -1.20
C LEU A 113 35.64 20.74 -2.17
N GLU A 114 34.64 21.39 -2.79
CA GLU A 114 34.85 22.53 -3.67
C GLU A 114 35.50 23.71 -2.94
N LEU A 115 35.06 23.99 -1.71
CA LEU A 115 35.62 25.04 -0.86
C LEU A 115 37.05 24.72 -0.43
N LEU A 116 37.31 23.50 0.04
CA LEU A 116 38.65 23.03 0.40
C LEU A 116 39.62 23.15 -0.79
N TYR A 117 39.21 22.70 -1.97
CA TYR A 117 40.02 22.82 -3.17
C TYR A 117 40.35 24.28 -3.53
N LYS A 118 39.37 25.20 -3.40
CA LYS A 118 39.60 26.63 -3.60
C LYS A 118 40.63 27.19 -2.61
N GLU A 119 40.57 26.81 -1.34
CA GLU A 119 41.54 27.26 -0.33
C GLU A 119 42.94 26.71 -0.58
N PHE A 120 43.08 25.41 -0.89
CA PHE A 120 44.37 24.83 -1.27
C PHE A 120 44.94 25.53 -2.51
N LYS A 121 44.12 25.77 -3.53
CA LYS A 121 44.55 26.47 -4.75
C LYS A 121 45.04 27.89 -4.44
N LYS A 122 44.37 28.63 -3.54
CA LYS A 122 44.83 29.95 -3.07
C LYS A 122 46.17 29.85 -2.34
N TYR A 123 46.32 28.89 -1.42
CA TYR A 123 47.56 28.65 -0.68
C TYR A 123 48.74 28.39 -1.62
N PHE A 124 48.59 27.46 -2.57
CA PHE A 124 49.63 27.14 -3.54
C PHE A 124 49.97 28.32 -4.44
N LYS A 125 48.98 29.11 -4.85
CA LYS A 125 49.22 30.34 -5.64
C LYS A 125 50.06 31.34 -4.85
N ARG A 126 49.72 31.60 -3.58
CA ARG A 126 50.49 32.48 -2.69
C ARG A 126 51.92 31.99 -2.48
N LYS A 127 52.10 30.70 -2.16
CA LYS A 127 53.42 30.11 -1.95
C LYS A 127 54.33 30.25 -3.18
N ARG A 128 53.77 30.07 -4.38
CA ARG A 128 54.49 30.27 -5.64
C ARG A 128 54.89 31.74 -5.86
N THR A 129 54.02 32.69 -5.52
CA THR A 129 54.35 34.12 -5.61
C THR A 129 55.51 34.49 -4.69
N VAL A 130 55.45 34.08 -3.42
CA VAL A 130 56.52 34.35 -2.44
C VAL A 130 57.86 33.76 -2.90
N HIS A 131 57.85 32.54 -3.46
CA HIS A 131 59.08 31.92 -3.96
C HIS A 131 59.72 32.71 -5.11
N LYS A 132 58.90 33.21 -6.05
CA LYS A 132 59.39 34.06 -7.15
C LYS A 132 59.98 35.38 -6.66
N GLU A 133 59.35 36.01 -5.67
CA GLU A 133 59.83 37.27 -5.07
C GLU A 133 61.20 37.10 -4.40
N LEU A 134 61.38 36.02 -3.63
CA LEU A 134 62.65 35.65 -3.02
C LEU A 134 63.77 35.40 -4.04
N GLU A 135 63.47 34.68 -5.14
CA GLU A 135 64.44 34.45 -6.21
C GLU A 135 64.84 35.74 -6.94
N SER A 136 63.90 36.67 -7.15
CA SER A 136 64.21 37.96 -7.76
C SER A 136 65.06 38.85 -6.84
N SER A 137 64.77 38.87 -5.54
CA SER A 137 65.52 39.66 -4.55
C SER A 137 66.98 39.19 -4.43
N ASN A 138 67.21 37.88 -4.43
CA ASN A 138 68.57 37.32 -4.35
C ASN A 138 69.40 37.61 -5.61
N ARG A 139 68.77 37.69 -6.80
CA ARG A 139 69.48 38.07 -8.04
C ARG A 139 69.81 39.55 -8.12
N SER A 140 69.04 40.42 -7.46
CA SER A 140 69.33 41.86 -7.41
C SER A 140 70.36 42.28 -6.37
N SER A 141 70.78 41.35 -5.49
CA SER A 141 71.77 41.60 -4.44
C SER A 141 73.17 41.02 -4.74
N CYS A 142 73.36 40.38 -5.89
CA CYS A 142 74.66 40.05 -6.49
C CYS A 142 74.98 41.04 -7.61
#